data_AF-A0A381T2I0-F1
#
_entry.id   AF-A0A381T2I0-F1
#
_cell.length_a   1.000
_cell.length_b   1.000
_cell.length_c   1.000
_cell.angle_alpha   90.00
_cell.angle_beta   90.00
_cell.angle_gamma   90.00
#
_symmetry.space_group_name_H-M   'P 1'
#
loop_
_entity.id
_entity.type
_entity.pdbx_description
1 polymer ?
#
loop_
_entity_poly.entity_id
_entity_poly.type
_entity_poly.pdbx_seq_one_letter_code
_entity_poly.pdbx_strand_id
1 'polypeptide(L)'
;MKKCVLKYFTYEQLKRFNQSSIRAKRNKNFNWNILKEEINQDDLFPIISLMIHNDKEIRVNVALGKNGINGWLDISFKQYDQLDDRTIEERFNFPVQL
;
A
#
# COMPACT_ATOMS: atom_id res chain seq x y z
N MET A 1 1.42 -14.51 -20.74
CA MET A 1 1.81 -13.44 -19.80
C MET A 1 0.97 -13.59 -18.55
N LYS A 2 1.57 -13.54 -17.35
CA LYS A 2 0.80 -13.56 -16.11
C LYS A 2 0.24 -12.16 -15.89
N LYS A 3 -1.07 -12.06 -15.74
CA LYS A 3 -1.74 -10.83 -15.30
C LYS A 3 -1.74 -10.82 -13.78
N CYS A 4 -1.24 -9.74 -13.19
CA CYS A 4 -1.30 -9.52 -11.75
C CYS A 4 -2.17 -8.30 -11.49
N VAL A 5 -2.99 -8.35 -10.44
CA VAL A 5 -3.82 -7.22 -10.01
C VAL A 5 -3.06 -6.50 -8.91
N LEU A 6 -2.68 -5.25 -9.16
CA LEU A 6 -1.97 -4.40 -8.21
C LEU A 6 -2.94 -3.40 -7.58
N LYS A 7 -3.20 -3.56 -6.29
CA LYS A 7 -3.92 -2.56 -5.48
C LYS A 7 -2.99 -1.44 -5.04
N TYR A 8 -3.53 -0.23 -4.99
CA TYR A 8 -2.79 0.96 -4.59
C TYR A 8 -3.69 1.92 -3.81
N PHE A 9 -3.07 2.86 -3.11
CA PHE A 9 -3.74 4.01 -2.51
C PHE A 9 -3.56 5.24 -3.39
N THR A 10 -4.58 6.08 -3.47
CA THR A 10 -4.41 7.52 -3.72
C THR A 10 -3.92 8.22 -2.45
N TYR A 11 -3.40 9.43 -2.56
CA TYR A 11 -3.01 10.23 -1.40
C TYR A 11 -4.13 10.38 -0.36
N GLU A 12 -5.35 10.70 -0.81
CA GLU A 12 -6.51 10.87 0.08
C GLU A 12 -6.95 9.54 0.74
N GLN A 13 -6.88 8.42 0.01
CA GLN A 13 -7.14 7.11 0.61
C GLN A 13 -6.10 6.76 1.67
N LEU A 14 -4.81 6.97 1.38
CA LEU A 14 -3.71 6.70 2.30
C LEU A 14 -3.86 7.53 3.59
N LYS A 15 -4.13 8.83 3.44
CA LYS A 15 -4.41 9.75 4.56
C LYS A 15 -5.59 9.29 5.40
N ARG A 16 -6.73 9.03 4.77
CA ARG A 16 -7.98 8.65 5.44
C ARG A 16 -7.84 7.31 6.16
N PHE A 17 -7.22 6.32 5.52
CA PHE A 17 -7.06 4.99 6.11
C PHE A 17 -6.02 4.99 7.22
N ASN A 18 -4.96 5.79 7.09
CA ASN A 18 -4.02 6.04 8.18
C ASN A 18 -4.70 6.66 9.41
N GLN A 19 -5.51 7.71 9.21
CA GLN A 19 -6.30 8.30 10.30
C GLN A 19 -7.27 7.30 10.93
N SER A 20 -7.92 6.45 10.13
CA SER A 20 -8.77 5.38 10.64
C SER A 20 -7.98 4.37 11.47
N SER A 21 -6.75 4.02 11.05
CA SER A 21 -5.87 3.11 11.79
C SER A 21 -5.49 3.69 13.15
N ILE A 22 -5.12 4.98 13.19
CA ILE A 22 -4.80 5.69 14.44
C ILE A 22 -6.02 5.75 15.38
N ARG A 23 -7.20 6.12 14.87
CA ARG A 23 -8.44 6.18 15.67
C ARG A 23 -8.82 4.82 16.25
N ALA A 24 -8.63 3.75 15.47
CA ALA A 24 -8.87 2.38 15.90
C ALA A 24 -7.73 1.79 16.76
N LYS A 25 -6.66 2.57 17.05
CA LYS A 25 -5.48 2.14 17.81
C LYS A 25 -4.83 0.86 17.26
N ARG A 26 -4.78 0.71 15.94
CA ARG A 26 -4.15 -0.46 15.31
C ARG A 26 -2.64 -0.44 15.48
N ASN A 27 -2.01 -1.59 15.27
CA ASN A 27 -0.59 -1.78 15.53
C ASN A 27 0.31 -0.98 14.57
N LYS A 28 -0.06 -0.86 13.29
CA LYS A 28 0.69 -0.11 12.28
C LYS A 28 -0.09 1.05 11.67
N ASN A 29 0.53 2.21 11.73
CA ASN A 29 0.12 3.46 11.12
C ASN A 29 1.36 4.31 10.81
N PHE A 30 1.20 5.32 9.97
CA PHE A 30 2.22 6.29 9.61
C PHE A 30 2.11 7.54 10.48
N ASN A 31 3.27 8.12 10.82
CA ASN A 31 3.31 9.49 11.29
C ASN A 31 3.06 10.44 10.10
N TRP A 32 1.81 10.89 9.97
CA TRP A 32 1.39 11.69 8.83
C TRP A 32 2.12 13.04 8.70
N ASN A 33 2.54 13.63 9.82
CA ASN A 33 3.26 14.91 9.79
C ASN A 33 4.63 14.80 9.15
N ILE A 34 5.28 13.64 9.27
CA ILE A 34 6.55 13.36 8.58
C ILE A 34 6.24 12.92 7.15
N LEU A 35 5.34 11.95 6.99
CA LEU A 35 5.08 11.34 5.68
C LEU A 35 4.64 12.35 4.61
N LYS A 36 3.79 13.32 4.97
CA LYS A 36 3.24 14.29 4.02
C LYS A 36 4.30 15.20 3.38
N GLU A 37 5.46 15.36 4.01
CA GLU A 37 6.57 16.15 3.47
C GLU A 37 7.39 15.36 2.45
N GLU A 38 7.26 14.02 2.45
CA GLU A 38 8.05 13.08 1.65
C GLU A 38 7.31 12.54 0.41
N ILE A 39 5.99 12.77 0.31
CA ILE A 39 5.14 12.23 -0.76
C ILE A 39 4.37 13.32 -1.51
N ASN A 40 4.13 13.11 -2.80
CA ASN A 40 3.31 14.00 -3.61
C ASN A 40 1.83 13.58 -3.57
N GLN A 41 0.91 14.54 -3.65
CA GLN A 41 -0.53 14.29 -3.67
C GLN A 41 -1.01 13.60 -4.96
N ASP A 42 -0.30 13.83 -6.07
CA ASP A 42 -0.63 13.26 -7.38
C ASP A 42 -0.08 11.83 -7.57
N ASP A 43 0.72 11.33 -6.62
CA ASP A 43 1.29 9.99 -6.69
C ASP A 43 0.27 8.90 -6.30
N LEU A 44 0.50 7.71 -6.87
CA LEU A 44 -0.16 6.47 -6.44
C LEU A 44 0.80 5.65 -5.59
N PHE A 45 0.29 5.04 -4.53
CA PHE A 45 1.07 4.32 -3.54
C PHE A 45 0.74 2.82 -3.59
N PRO A 46 1.48 2.02 -4.37
CA PRO A 46 1.17 0.60 -4.56
C PRO A 46 1.41 -0.21 -3.29
N ILE A 47 0.55 -1.21 -3.08
CA ILE A 47 0.78 -2.26 -2.08
C ILE A 47 1.77 -3.26 -2.65
N ILE A 48 2.95 -3.33 -2.04
CA ILE A 48 4.06 -4.20 -2.48
C ILE A 48 4.12 -5.51 -1.69
N SER A 49 3.46 -5.57 -0.54
CA SER A 49 3.31 -6.80 0.26
C SER A 49 2.06 -6.71 1.13
N LEU A 50 1.45 -7.85 1.43
CA LEU A 50 0.29 -7.91 2.32
C LEU A 50 0.30 -9.21 3.14
N MET A 51 -0.30 -9.14 4.33
CA MET A 51 -0.62 -10.31 5.12
C MET A 51 -1.89 -10.09 5.95
N ILE A 52 -2.64 -11.16 6.19
CA ILE A 52 -3.70 -11.15 7.20
C ILE A 52 -3.02 -10.98 8.57
N HIS A 53 -3.33 -9.88 9.28
CA HIS A 53 -2.72 -9.60 10.56
C HIS A 53 -3.48 -10.28 11.71
N ASN A 54 -4.81 -10.30 11.64
CA ASN A 54 -5.73 -10.94 12.58
C ASN A 54 -7.11 -11.16 11.92
N ASP A 55 -8.12 -11.49 12.72
CA ASP A 55 -9.51 -11.72 12.30
C ASP A 55 -10.22 -10.47 11.74
N LYS A 56 -9.63 -9.27 11.91
CA LYS A 56 -10.25 -7.98 11.56
C LYS A 56 -9.41 -7.13 10.60
N GLU A 57 -8.12 -7.41 10.49
CA GLU A 57 -7.14 -6.50 9.89
C GLU A 57 -6.23 -7.20 8.89
N ILE A 58 -5.94 -6.47 7.81
CA ILE A 58 -4.89 -6.76 6.85
C ILE A 58 -3.78 -5.76 7.10
N ARG A 59 -2.55 -6.25 7.20
CA ARG A 59 -1.34 -5.43 7.21
C ARG A 59 -0.81 -5.34 5.79
N VAL A 60 -0.65 -4.11 5.28
CA VAL A 60 -0.14 -3.83 3.94
C VAL A 60 1.18 -3.09 4.02
N ASN A 61 2.16 -3.46 3.19
CA ASN A 61 3.36 -2.66 2.94
C ASN A 61 3.12 -1.79 1.73
N VAL A 62 3.29 -0.49 1.89
CA VAL A 62 3.02 0.52 0.87
C VAL A 62 4.34 1.12 0.43
N ALA A 63 4.57 1.21 -0.88
CA ALA A 63 5.70 1.97 -1.40
C ALA A 63 5.39 3.47 -1.32
N LEU A 64 6.25 4.22 -0.64
CA LEU A 64 6.07 5.63 -0.26
C LEU A 64 7.18 6.47 -0.89
N GLY A 65 7.06 6.76 -2.19
CA GLY A 65 8.00 7.61 -2.91
C GLY A 65 9.12 6.86 -3.66
N LYS A 66 10.04 7.63 -4.26
CA LYS A 66 10.95 7.14 -5.32
C LYS A 66 12.22 6.44 -4.81
N ASN A 67 12.55 6.55 -3.53
CA ASN A 67 13.83 6.08 -2.98
C ASN A 67 13.73 4.72 -2.25
N GLY A 68 12.77 3.87 -2.64
CA GLY A 68 12.54 2.58 -2.00
C GLY A 68 11.96 2.66 -0.58
N ILE A 69 11.62 3.87 -0.13
CA ILE A 69 10.93 4.11 1.14
C ILE A 69 9.59 3.37 1.05
N ASN A 70 9.32 2.56 2.05
CA ASN A 70 8.06 1.85 2.20
C ASN A 70 7.69 1.76 3.68
N GLY A 71 6.44 1.41 3.95
CA GLY A 71 6.04 1.20 5.33
C GLY A 71 4.72 0.47 5.48
N TRP A 72 4.52 -0.03 6.69
CA TRP A 72 3.39 -0.87 7.04
C TRP A 72 2.20 -0.06 7.55
N LEU A 73 1.01 -0.42 7.09
CA LEU A 73 -0.27 0.13 7.55
C LEU A 73 -1.26 -1.01 7.80
N ASP A 74 -1.96 -0.96 8.93
CA ASP A 74 -3.05 -1.88 9.23
C ASP A 74 -4.39 -1.27 8.78
N ILE A 75 -5.08 -1.97 7.89
CA ILE A 75 -6.41 -1.61 7.39
C ILE A 75 -7.41 -2.74 7.65
N SER A 76 -8.71 -2.44 7.67
CA SER A 76 -9.72 -3.51 7.73
C SER A 76 -9.86 -4.21 6.37
N PHE A 77 -10.41 -5.42 6.36
CA PHE A 77 -10.81 -6.10 5.12
C PHE A 77 -11.67 -5.21 4.21
N LYS A 78 -12.70 -4.57 4.80
CA LYS A 78 -13.56 -3.62 4.07
C LYS A 78 -12.79 -2.45 3.45
N GLN A 79 -11.76 -1.94 4.13
CA GLN A 79 -10.92 -0.87 3.57
C GLN A 79 -10.09 -1.39 2.39
N TYR A 80 -9.52 -2.59 2.50
CA TYR A 80 -8.76 -3.21 1.42
C TYR A 80 -9.63 -3.44 0.16
N ASP A 81 -10.87 -3.91 0.34
CA ASP A 81 -11.81 -4.14 -0.77
C ASP A 81 -12.20 -2.86 -1.51
N GLN A 82 -12.09 -1.70 -0.85
CA GLN A 82 -12.38 -0.39 -1.41
C GLN A 82 -11.22 0.22 -2.21
N LEU A 83 -10.03 -0.40 -2.17
CA LEU A 83 -8.88 0.10 -2.91
C LEU A 83 -9.05 -0.16 -4.40
N ASP A 84 -8.72 0.85 -5.19
CA ASP A 84 -8.61 0.72 -6.63
C ASP A 84 -7.47 -0.24 -6.98
N ASP A 85 -7.58 -0.89 -8.13
CA ASP A 85 -6.55 -1.73 -8.67
C ASP A 85 -6.33 -1.51 -10.17
N ARG A 86 -5.16 -1.97 -10.62
CA ARG A 86 -4.80 -2.03 -12.02
C ARG A 86 -4.30 -3.42 -12.35
N THR A 87 -4.71 -3.92 -13.50
CA THR A 87 -4.09 -5.12 -14.07
C THR A 87 -2.76 -4.74 -14.70
N ILE A 88 -1.69 -5.35 -14.22
CA ILE A 88 -0.35 -5.23 -14.80
C ILE A 88 0.01 -6.52 -15.53
N GLU A 89 0.68 -6.38 -16.67
CA GLU A 89 1.19 -7.50 -17.44
C GLU A 89 2.67 -7.70 -17.09
N GLU A 90 3.00 -8.80 -16.42
CA GLU A 90 4.40 -9.14 -16.17
C GLU A 90 5.07 -9.56 -17.48
N ARG A 91 5.97 -8.73 -18.01
CA ARG A 91 6.92 -9.13 -19.04
C ARG A 91 8.12 -9.80 -18.37
N PHE A 92 8.11 -11.14 -18.32
CA PHE A 92 9.30 -11.90 -17.98
C PHE A 92 10.30 -11.80 -19.14
N ASN A 93 11.29 -10.91 -19.03
CA ASN A 93 12.50 -10.96 -19.83
C ASN A 93 13.71 -10.78 -18.91
N PHE A 94 14.04 -11.83 -18.18
CA PHE A 94 15.39 -12.00 -17.64
C PHE A 94 16.06 -13.09 -18.46
N PRO A 95 17.04 -12.77 -19.34
CA PRO A 95 17.96 -13.79 -19.79
C PRO A 95 18.74 -14.24 -18.56
N VAL A 96 18.41 -15.42 -18.05
CA VAL A 96 19.28 -16.14 -17.12
C VAL A 96 20.50 -16.53 -17.96
N GLN A 97 21.59 -15.79 -17.81
CA GLN A 97 22.90 -16.29 -18.23
C GLN A 97 23.31 -17.34 -17.19
N LEU A 98 23.37 -18.59 -17.65
CA LEU A 98 23.87 -19.76 -16.93
C LEU A 98 25.36 -19.61 -16.61
#